data_AF-A0A845E7L3-F1
#
_entry.id   AF-A0A845E7L3-F1
#
_cell.length_a   1.000
_cell.length_b   1.000
_cell.length_c   1.000
_cell.angle_alpha   90.00
_cell.angle_beta   90.00
_cell.angle_gamma   90.00
#
_symmetry.space_group_name_H-M   'P 1'
#
loop_
_entity.id
_entity.type
_entity.pdbx_description
1 polymer ?
#
loop_
_entity_poly.entity_id
_entity_poly.type
_entity_poly.pdbx_seq_one_letter_code
_entity_poly.pdbx_strand_id
1 'polypeptide(L)'
;DTFAVITTAPGTDVDFVSRFFAPGAGVPEDPVTGSAHCTLIPYWAEQLGRHHLSARQVSARGGELDCEWLGERVRIGGRCVEYLRGSIEVS
;
A
#
# COMPACT_ATOMS: atom_id res chain seq x y z
N ASP A 1 4.66 20.55 -9.79
CA ASP A 1 4.92 19.89 -8.50
C ASP A 1 4.42 18.47 -8.50
N THR A 2 5.33 17.53 -8.19
CA THR A 2 4.99 16.14 -7.93
C THR A 2 4.92 15.96 -6.42
N PHE A 3 3.73 15.69 -5.88
CA PHE A 3 3.52 15.52 -4.44
C PHE A 3 4.19 14.25 -3.89
N ALA A 4 4.16 13.16 -4.66
CA ALA A 4 4.72 11.87 -4.26
C ALA A 4 5.14 11.02 -5.46
N VAL A 5 5.98 10.02 -5.22
CA VAL A 5 6.44 9.04 -6.21
C VAL A 5 6.13 7.63 -5.71
N ILE A 6 5.55 6.82 -6.60
CA ILE A 6 5.32 5.39 -6.39
C ILE A 6 6.30 4.64 -7.28
N THR A 7 7.02 3.66 -6.72
CA THR A 7 7.80 2.69 -7.49
C THR A 7 7.17 1.31 -7.32
N THR A 8 7.16 0.49 -8.37
CA THR A 8 6.54 -0.85 -8.33
C THR A 8 7.22 -1.81 -9.29
N ALA A 9 7.14 -3.10 -9.01
CA ALA A 9 7.70 -4.19 -9.80
C ALA A 9 6.93 -5.51 -9.52
N PRO A 10 7.07 -6.54 -10.36
CA PRO A 10 6.58 -7.87 -10.03
C PRO A 10 7.21 -8.38 -8.72
N GLY A 11 6.43 -9.04 -7.88
CA GLY A 11 6.96 -9.67 -6.67
C GLY A 11 7.63 -11.01 -6.96
N THR A 12 8.44 -11.49 -6.01
CA THR A 12 9.02 -12.84 -6.08
C THR A 12 8.11 -13.88 -5.45
N ASP A 13 7.45 -13.52 -4.34
CA ASP A 13 6.57 -14.36 -3.52
C ASP A 13 5.15 -13.76 -3.35
N VAL A 14 4.93 -12.60 -3.93
CA VAL A 14 3.65 -11.89 -4.03
C VAL A 14 3.45 -11.43 -5.47
N ASP A 15 2.26 -10.96 -5.82
CA ASP A 15 1.96 -10.59 -7.21
C ASP A 15 2.68 -9.30 -7.63
N PHE A 16 2.75 -8.31 -6.73
CA PHE A 16 3.56 -7.11 -6.95
C PHE A 16 4.11 -6.49 -5.67
N VAL A 17 5.15 -5.70 -5.82
CA VAL A 17 5.75 -4.92 -4.73
C VAL A 17 5.70 -3.43 -5.02
N SER A 18 5.76 -2.60 -3.98
CA SER A 18 5.81 -1.14 -4.13
C SER A 18 6.63 -0.43 -3.05
N ARG A 19 6.99 0.82 -3.32
CA ARG A 19 7.47 1.81 -2.33
C ARG A 19 6.85 3.18 -2.64
N PHE A 20 6.64 3.99 -1.61
CA PHE A 20 6.00 5.30 -1.69
C PHE A 20 6.85 6.38 -1.02
N PHE A 21 7.15 7.46 -1.73
CA PHE A 21 7.98 8.58 -1.25
C PHE A 21 7.26 9.91 -1.44
N ALA A 22 7.17 10.73 -0.38
CA ALA A 22 6.58 12.07 -0.45
C ALA A 22 7.43 13.08 0.34
N PRO A 23 8.71 13.29 -0.02
CA PRO A 23 9.63 14.13 0.75
C PRO A 23 9.15 15.58 0.86
N GLY A 24 8.47 16.12 -0.17
CA GLY A 24 7.87 17.46 -0.13
C GLY A 24 6.73 17.61 0.88
N ALA A 25 6.14 16.51 1.34
CA ALA A 25 5.13 16.47 2.40
C ALA A 25 5.72 16.13 3.79
N GLY A 26 7.05 16.12 3.92
CA GLY A 26 7.72 15.72 5.17
C GLY A 26 7.71 14.21 5.44
N VAL A 27 7.35 13.39 4.45
CA VAL A 27 7.35 11.92 4.55
C VAL A 27 8.42 11.37 3.62
N PRO A 28 9.66 11.14 4.10
CA PRO A 28 10.73 10.62 3.27
C PRO A 28 10.33 9.33 2.56
N GLU A 29 9.74 8.39 3.31
CA GLU A 29 9.13 7.16 2.81
C GLU A 29 7.98 6.77 3.75
N ASP A 30 6.80 6.47 3.19
CA ASP A 30 5.68 5.95 3.96
C ASP A 30 5.80 4.43 4.07
N PRO A 31 5.72 3.83 5.28
CA PRO A 31 5.84 2.40 5.44
C PRO A 31 4.83 1.56 4.64
N VAL A 32 3.55 1.97 4.63
CA VAL A 32 2.45 1.29 3.91
C VAL A 32 1.39 2.32 3.51
N THR A 33 1.13 2.48 2.21
CA THR A 33 0.28 3.55 1.69
C THR A 33 -0.97 2.98 1.00
N GLY A 34 -2.10 2.98 1.70
CA GLY A 34 -3.36 2.46 1.17
C GLY A 34 -3.85 3.19 -0.08
N SER A 35 -3.75 4.53 -0.11
CA SER A 35 -4.20 5.34 -1.25
C SER A 35 -3.43 5.08 -2.55
N ALA A 36 -2.15 4.72 -2.46
CA ALA A 36 -1.33 4.35 -3.62
C ALA A 36 -1.91 3.11 -4.34
N HIS A 37 -2.58 2.23 -3.61
CA HIS A 37 -3.17 1.00 -4.16
C HIS A 37 -4.43 1.25 -5.00
N CYS A 38 -5.05 2.43 -4.91
CA CYS A 38 -6.09 2.84 -5.86
C CYS A 38 -5.56 2.91 -7.30
N THR A 39 -4.26 3.16 -7.49
CA THR A 39 -3.61 3.15 -8.81
C THR A 39 -2.94 1.81 -9.11
N LEU A 40 -2.27 1.21 -8.13
CA LEU A 40 -1.50 -0.03 -8.35
C LEU A 40 -2.38 -1.25 -8.61
N ILE A 41 -3.53 -1.38 -7.95
CA ILE A 41 -4.39 -2.56 -8.07
C ILE A 41 -4.96 -2.71 -9.49
N PRO A 42 -5.60 -1.68 -10.09
CA PRO A 42 -6.08 -1.78 -11.48
C PRO A 42 -4.93 -2.04 -12.45
N TYR A 43 -3.81 -1.34 -12.30
CA TYR A 43 -2.63 -1.51 -13.15
C TYR A 43 -2.14 -2.97 -13.14
N TRP A 44 -1.87 -3.54 -11.96
CA TRP A 44 -1.37 -4.91 -11.86
C TRP A 44 -2.44 -5.96 -12.19
N ALA A 45 -3.71 -5.69 -11.93
CA ALA A 45 -4.80 -6.59 -12.30
C ALA A 45 -4.91 -6.74 -13.81
N GLU A 46 -4.77 -5.63 -14.55
CA GLU A 46 -4.69 -5.64 -16.01
C GLU A 46 -3.44 -6.37 -16.51
N GLN A 47 -2.26 -6.06 -15.93
CA GLN A 47 -1.00 -6.72 -16.34
C GLN A 47 -1.00 -8.23 -16.10
N LEU A 48 -1.64 -8.70 -15.02
CA LEU A 48 -1.63 -10.10 -14.60
C LEU A 48 -2.88 -10.89 -15.00
N GLY A 49 -3.90 -10.21 -15.56
CA GLY A 49 -5.15 -10.83 -16.01
C GLY A 49 -6.00 -11.42 -14.88
N ARG A 50 -5.94 -10.87 -13.66
CA ARG A 50 -6.70 -11.35 -12.50
C ARG A 50 -7.02 -10.24 -11.52
N HIS A 51 -8.12 -10.41 -10.79
CA HIS A 51 -8.69 -9.37 -9.94
C HIS A 51 -8.26 -9.45 -8.47
N HIS A 52 -7.93 -10.64 -7.98
CA HIS A 52 -7.38 -10.83 -6.64
C HIS A 52 -5.85 -10.84 -6.73
N LEU A 53 -5.21 -10.01 -5.90
CA LEU A 53 -3.78 -9.80 -5.92
C LEU A 53 -3.24 -9.76 -4.48
N SER A 54 -2.07 -10.35 -4.29
CA SER A 54 -1.22 -10.18 -3.11
C SER A 54 -0.18 -9.10 -3.39
N ALA A 55 -0.04 -8.14 -2.48
CA ALA A 55 0.91 -7.05 -2.62
C ALA A 55 1.78 -6.90 -1.38
N ARG A 56 3.00 -6.37 -1.58
CA ARG A 56 3.88 -5.99 -0.47
C ARG A 56 4.50 -4.61 -0.69
N GLN A 57 4.29 -3.69 0.24
CA GLN A 57 5.05 -2.44 0.28
C GLN A 57 6.38 -2.69 0.99
N VAL A 58 7.48 -2.70 0.23
CA VAL A 58 8.82 -3.11 0.69
C VAL A 58 9.62 -1.92 1.24
N SER A 59 8.97 -1.15 2.12
CA SER A 59 9.65 -0.16 2.95
C SER A 59 10.51 -0.83 4.01
N ALA A 60 11.29 -0.06 4.78
CA ALA A 60 12.11 -0.59 5.88
C ALA A 60 11.29 -1.38 6.93
N ARG A 61 10.03 -1.00 7.17
CA ARG A 61 9.11 -1.72 8.08
C ARG A 61 8.38 -2.85 7.39
N GLY A 62 8.11 -2.71 6.09
CA GLY A 62 7.29 -3.63 5.32
C GLY A 62 5.78 -3.52 5.61
N GLY A 63 4.99 -4.00 4.65
CA GLY A 63 3.57 -4.27 4.86
C GLY A 63 2.99 -5.15 3.76
N GLU A 64 2.23 -6.16 4.16
CA GLU A 64 1.52 -7.07 3.27
C GLU A 64 0.08 -6.59 3.09
N LEU A 65 -0.44 -6.67 1.87
CA LEU A 65 -1.79 -6.29 1.53
C LEU A 65 -2.47 -7.36 0.67
N ASP A 66 -3.70 -7.72 1.05
CA ASP A 66 -4.63 -8.48 0.22
C ASP A 66 -5.48 -7.49 -0.59
N CYS A 67 -5.49 -7.65 -1.91
CA CYS A 67 -6.05 -6.67 -2.82
C CYS A 67 -7.11 -7.30 -3.74
N GLU A 68 -8.18 -6.57 -4.02
CA GLU A 68 -9.21 -6.99 -4.97
C GLU A 68 -9.63 -5.80 -5.85
N TRP A 69 -9.63 -6.01 -7.17
CA TRP A 69 -10.16 -5.06 -8.14
C TRP A 69 -11.63 -5.36 -8.48
N LEU A 70 -12.51 -4.42 -8.13
CA LEU A 70 -13.96 -4.50 -8.34
C LEU A 70 -14.42 -3.68 -9.56
N GLY A 71 -13.52 -3.40 -10.51
CA GLY A 71 -13.79 -2.51 -11.65
C GLY A 71 -13.63 -1.04 -11.26
N GLU A 72 -14.69 -0.41 -10.75
CA GLU A 72 -14.65 1.03 -10.38
C GLU A 72 -14.08 1.28 -8.98
N ARG A 73 -13.88 0.22 -8.19
CA ARG A 73 -13.38 0.29 -6.82
C ARG A 73 -12.29 -0.73 -6.56
N VAL A 74 -11.52 -0.48 -5.51
CA VAL A 74 -10.54 -1.43 -4.97
C VAL A 74 -10.90 -1.77 -3.53
N ARG A 75 -10.60 -3.00 -3.11
CA ARG A 75 -10.51 -3.37 -1.70
C ARG A 75 -9.07 -3.65 -1.36
N ILE A 76 -8.68 -3.21 -0.16
CA ILE A 76 -7.41 -3.54 0.46
C ILE A 76 -7.69 -4.10 1.85
N GLY A 77 -6.98 -5.16 2.20
CA GLY A 77 -6.99 -5.81 3.50
C GLY A 77 -5.56 -5.98 3.99
N GLY A 78 -5.38 -6.03 5.30
CA GLY A 78 -4.09 -6.27 5.93
C GLY A 78 -4.26 -6.61 7.41
N ARG A 79 -3.23 -7.23 7.98
CA ARG A 79 -3.22 -7.56 9.41
C ARG A 79 -2.85 -6.32 10.23
N CYS A 80 -3.53 -6.13 11.36
CA CYS A 80 -3.25 -5.06 12.32
C CYS A 80 -2.80 -5.68 13.66
N VAL A 81 -1.89 -5.00 14.35
CA VAL A 81 -1.40 -5.40 15.68
C VAL A 81 -1.58 -4.21 16.62
N GLU A 82 -2.23 -4.42 17.76
CA GLU A 82 -2.38 -3.40 18.79
C GLU A 82 -1.02 -3.14 19.46
N TYR A 83 -0.51 -1.90 19.33
CA TYR A 83 0.72 -1.48 19.99
C TYR A 83 0.49 -1.02 21.42
N LEU A 84 -0.55 -0.21 21.63
CA LEU A 84 -0.84 0.39 22.93
C LEU A 84 -2.35 0.65 23.06
N ARG A 85 -2.85 0.50 24.29
CA ARG A 85 -4.21 0.86 24.70
C ARG A 85 -4.12 1.74 25.95
N GLY A 86 -4.81 2.88 25.95
CA GLY A 86 -4.79 3.83 27.06
C GLY A 86 -5.87 4.90 26.96
N SER A 87 -5.90 5.83 27.91
CA SER A 87 -6.79 7.00 27.95
C SER A 87 -6.00 8.30 27.82
N ILE A 88 -6.60 9.31 27.18
CA ILE A 88 -6.07 10.68 27.12
C ILE A 88 -6.96 11.55 28.01
N GLU A 89 -6.36 12.13 29.05
CA GLU A 89 -7.02 13.11 29.93
C GLU A 89 -6.50 14.52 29.59
N VAL A 90 -7.41 15.47 29.45
CA VAL A 90 -7.08 16.89 29.21
C VAL A 90 -7.71 17.69 30.34
N SER A 91 -6.88 18.38 31.13
CA SER A 91 -7.25 19.23 32.27
C SER A 91 -7.16 20.71 31.93
#